data_AF-A0A7Y0AGC8-F1
#
_entry.id   AF-A0A7Y0AGC8-F1
#
_cell.length_a   1.000
_cell.length_b   1.000
_cell.length_c   1.000
_cell.angle_alpha   90.00
_cell.angle_beta   90.00
_cell.angle_gamma   90.00
#
_symmetry.space_group_name_H-M   'P 1'
#
loop_
_entity.id
_entity.type
_entity.pdbx_description
1 polymer ?
#
loop_
_entity_poly.entity_id
_entity_poly.type
_entity_poly.pdbx_seq_one_letter_code
_entity_poly.pdbx_strand_id
1 'polypeptide(L)'
;MPPFFLLSLLGLLAGPAPAPPAPGTHYLGTFSNGAKGDTLSFVLAPDGQTISDLKFKGYWRCGGTLVPLPAGGPRGTYTVASGRIAGRLCQEGGNCFELSGRVAGAAANGKLRLTNRAQRCDSNELVWSAVATKPTK
;
A
#
# COMPACT_ATOMS: atom_id res chain seq x y z
N MET A 1 2.33 73.98 -3.21
CA MET A 1 1.37 73.36 -2.28
C MET A 1 0.93 72.04 -2.88
N PRO A 2 1.20 70.89 -2.25
CA PRO A 2 0.72 69.58 -2.68
C PRO A 2 -0.77 69.43 -2.25
N PRO A 3 -1.53 68.36 -2.59
CA PRO A 3 -1.34 67.14 -1.80
C PRO A 3 -1.84 65.78 -2.39
N PHE A 4 -1.55 64.75 -1.59
CA PHE A 4 -2.31 63.52 -1.33
C PHE A 4 -2.34 62.37 -2.37
N PHE A 5 -1.35 61.48 -2.20
CA PHE A 5 -1.51 60.04 -1.89
C PHE A 5 -2.86 59.38 -2.19
N LEU A 6 -2.83 58.27 -2.94
CA LEU A 6 -3.55 57.03 -2.59
C LEU A 6 -2.93 55.83 -3.32
N LEU A 7 -1.92 55.24 -2.66
CA LEU A 7 -1.41 53.92 -2.99
C LEU A 7 -2.46 52.89 -2.52
N SER A 8 -3.18 52.28 -3.45
CA SER A 8 -4.07 51.15 -3.14
C SER A 8 -3.20 49.93 -2.85
N LEU A 9 -2.95 49.65 -1.57
CA LEU A 9 -2.40 48.37 -1.14
C LEU A 9 -3.48 47.29 -1.30
N LEU A 10 -3.44 46.54 -2.41
CA LEU A 10 -4.03 45.21 -2.44
C LEU A 10 -3.20 44.29 -1.54
N GLY A 11 -3.67 44.06 -0.32
CA GLY A 11 -3.18 42.98 0.52
C GLY A 11 -3.60 41.64 -0.06
N LEU A 12 -2.68 40.92 -0.71
CA LEU A 12 -2.82 39.49 -0.95
C LEU A 12 -2.90 38.80 0.42
N LEU A 13 -4.08 38.29 0.76
CA LEU A 13 -4.23 37.27 1.79
C LEU A 13 -3.54 36.00 1.27
N ALA A 14 -2.27 35.81 1.65
CA ALA A 14 -1.61 34.52 1.51
C ALA A 14 -2.35 33.54 2.43
N GLY A 15 -3.25 32.74 1.85
CA GLY A 15 -3.88 31.63 2.55
C GLY A 15 -2.81 30.67 3.09
N PRO A 16 -3.04 30.02 4.23
CA PRO A 16 -2.10 29.06 4.79
C PRO A 16 -1.78 28.00 3.73
N ALA A 17 -0.48 27.78 3.50
CA ALA A 17 -0.03 26.72 2.61
C ALA A 17 -0.65 25.38 3.05
N PRO A 18 -1.14 24.54 2.11
CA PRO A 18 -1.70 23.26 2.46
C PRO A 18 -0.68 22.45 3.26
N ALA A 19 -1.08 21.99 4.44
CA ALA A 19 -0.24 21.16 5.30
C ALA A 19 0.22 19.93 4.51
N PRO A 20 1.47 19.44 4.70
CA PRO A 20 1.91 18.20 4.09
C PRO A 20 0.92 17.08 4.45
N PRO A 21 0.56 16.20 3.50
CA PRO A 21 -0.29 15.06 3.79
C PRO A 21 0.29 14.28 4.98
N ALA A 22 -0.55 13.93 5.95
CA ALA A 22 -0.10 13.14 7.10
C ALA A 22 0.56 11.83 6.60
N PRO A 23 1.67 11.38 7.22
CA PRO A 23 2.25 10.10 6.86
C PRO A 23 1.25 8.98 7.17
N GLY A 24 1.09 8.03 6.24
CA GLY A 24 0.23 6.87 6.42
C GLY A 24 0.74 5.92 7.52
N THR A 25 -0.09 4.94 7.88
CA THR A 25 0.27 3.87 8.83
C THR A 25 0.90 2.70 8.10
N HIS A 26 2.14 2.36 8.44
CA HIS A 26 2.81 1.19 7.88
C HIS A 26 2.41 -0.08 8.63
N TYR A 27 2.12 -1.14 7.88
CA TYR A 27 1.79 -2.48 8.39
C TYR A 27 2.87 -3.46 7.97
N LEU A 28 3.24 -4.34 8.90
CA LEU A 28 4.13 -5.47 8.63
C LEU A 28 3.44 -6.76 9.06
N GLY A 29 3.45 -7.75 8.17
CA GLY A 29 2.78 -9.02 8.36
C GLY A 29 3.58 -10.23 7.95
N THR A 30 3.05 -11.37 8.37
CA THR A 30 3.57 -12.72 8.14
C THR A 30 2.48 -13.61 7.56
N PHE A 31 2.87 -14.77 7.04
CA PHE A 31 1.95 -15.75 6.47
C PHE A 31 1.85 -17.00 7.34
N SER A 32 0.64 -17.52 7.50
CA SER A 32 0.38 -18.75 8.28
C SER A 32 0.56 -20.03 7.45
N ASN A 33 0.40 -19.94 6.14
CA ASN A 33 0.51 -21.06 5.19
C ASN A 33 1.57 -20.80 4.09
N GLY A 34 2.37 -19.74 4.25
CA GLY A 34 3.52 -19.44 3.37
C GLY A 34 4.78 -20.18 3.78
N ALA A 35 5.89 -19.90 3.08
CA ALA A 35 7.19 -20.38 3.51
C ALA A 35 7.68 -19.61 4.76
N LYS A 36 8.52 -20.26 5.57
CA LYS A 36 9.06 -19.63 6.78
C LYS A 36 9.87 -18.38 6.40
N GLY A 37 9.51 -17.24 6.99
CA GLY A 37 10.16 -15.96 6.74
C GLY A 37 9.53 -15.14 5.61
N ASP A 38 8.44 -15.63 5.00
CA ASP A 38 7.63 -14.84 4.08
C ASP A 38 6.98 -13.68 4.84
N THR A 39 7.07 -12.48 4.26
CA THR A 39 6.50 -11.26 4.84
C THR A 39 5.76 -10.43 3.81
N LEU A 40 4.82 -9.64 4.30
CA LEU A 40 4.12 -8.64 3.53
C LEU A 40 4.13 -7.32 4.29
N SER A 41 4.27 -6.21 3.57
CA SER A 41 4.12 -4.88 4.14
C SER A 41 3.31 -3.98 3.23
N PHE A 42 2.68 -2.97 3.80
CA PHE A 42 1.93 -1.96 3.05
C PHE A 42 1.74 -0.69 3.88
N VAL A 43 1.32 0.39 3.24
CA VAL A 43 0.96 1.66 3.90
C VAL A 43 -0.53 1.90 3.74
N LEU A 44 -1.23 2.11 4.86
CA LEU A 44 -2.60 2.61 4.87
C LEU A 44 -2.57 4.14 4.90
N ALA A 45 -3.25 4.77 3.95
CA ALA A 45 -3.39 6.22 3.91
C ALA A 45 -4.09 6.75 5.19
N PRO A 46 -3.83 8.01 5.60
CA PRO A 46 -4.41 8.57 6.82
C PRO A 46 -5.95 8.61 6.84
N ASP A 47 -6.58 8.69 5.66
CA ASP A 47 -8.03 8.63 5.50
C ASP A 47 -8.62 7.22 5.70
N GLY A 48 -7.77 6.20 5.78
CA GLY A 48 -8.15 4.80 5.91
C GLY A 48 -8.81 4.20 4.65
N GLN A 49 -8.78 4.91 3.51
CA GLN A 49 -9.49 4.52 2.28
C GLN A 49 -8.60 3.87 1.24
N THR A 50 -7.27 3.96 1.40
CA THR A 50 -6.33 3.51 0.38
C THR A 50 -5.15 2.78 0.98
N ILE A 51 -4.75 1.68 0.35
CA ILE A 51 -3.47 0.99 0.63
C ILE A 51 -2.51 1.20 -0.53
N SER A 52 -1.28 1.60 -0.22
CA SER A 52 -0.17 1.72 -1.16
C SER A 52 1.02 0.86 -0.73
N ASP A 53 2.04 0.83 -1.58
CA ASP A 53 3.36 0.24 -1.28
C ASP A 53 3.30 -1.20 -0.77
N LEU A 54 2.36 -1.98 -1.33
CA LEU A 54 2.28 -3.40 -1.08
C LEU A 54 3.61 -4.04 -1.50
N LYS A 55 4.28 -4.71 -0.56
CA LYS A 55 5.49 -5.49 -0.80
C LYS A 55 5.26 -6.90 -0.30
N PHE A 56 5.68 -7.87 -1.08
CA PHE A 56 5.75 -9.28 -0.72
C PHE A 56 7.20 -9.74 -0.84
N LYS A 57 7.72 -10.31 0.24
CA LYS A 57 8.99 -11.02 0.26
C LYS A 57 8.67 -12.47 0.57
N GLY A 58 9.05 -13.37 -0.32
CA GLY A 58 8.81 -14.78 -0.09
C GLY A 58 9.08 -15.62 -1.33
N TYR A 59 8.32 -16.69 -1.50
CA TYR A 59 8.45 -17.59 -2.64
C TYR A 59 7.13 -17.78 -3.37
N TRP A 60 7.22 -18.13 -4.64
CA TRP A 60 6.09 -18.59 -5.44
C TRP A 60 6.50 -19.74 -6.36
N ARG A 61 5.53 -20.53 -6.84
CA ARG A 61 5.81 -21.70 -7.68
C ARG A 61 5.66 -21.32 -9.14
N CYS A 62 6.75 -21.36 -9.90
CA CYS A 62 6.77 -21.16 -11.35
C CYS A 62 7.11 -22.48 -12.05
N GLY A 63 6.19 -23.02 -12.84
CA GLY A 63 6.42 -24.29 -13.55
C GLY A 63 6.76 -25.47 -12.64
N GLY A 64 6.31 -25.45 -11.38
CA GLY A 64 6.62 -26.48 -10.38
C GLY A 64 7.81 -26.17 -9.46
N THR A 65 8.61 -25.17 -9.78
CA THR A 65 9.80 -24.79 -9.00
C THR A 65 9.51 -23.60 -8.09
N LEU A 66 9.99 -23.64 -6.84
CA LEU A 66 9.94 -22.48 -5.94
C LEU A 66 10.99 -21.45 -6.37
N VAL A 67 10.54 -20.23 -6.62
CA VAL A 67 11.39 -19.10 -7.01
C VAL A 67 11.25 -18.00 -5.94
N PRO A 68 12.35 -17.42 -5.45
CA PRO A 68 12.29 -16.31 -4.50
C PRO A 68 11.82 -15.03 -5.19
N LEU A 69 10.98 -14.26 -4.50
CA LEU A 69 10.62 -12.89 -4.86
C LEU A 69 11.20 -11.92 -3.82
N PRO A 70 12.24 -11.14 -4.18
CA PRO A 70 12.84 -10.19 -3.26
C PRO A 70 11.89 -8.99 -3.06
N ALA A 71 11.21 -8.92 -1.92
CA ALA A 71 10.44 -7.78 -1.40
C ALA A 71 9.81 -6.84 -2.46
N GLY A 72 9.11 -7.43 -3.43
CA GLY A 72 8.57 -6.73 -4.60
C GLY A 72 7.05 -6.61 -4.51
N GLY A 73 6.46 -5.78 -5.36
CA GLY A 73 5.01 -5.61 -5.36
C GLY A 73 4.48 -4.81 -6.55
N PRO A 74 3.14 -4.73 -6.68
CA PRO A 74 2.49 -4.02 -7.75
C PRO A 74 2.70 -2.51 -7.59
N ARG A 75 2.63 -1.78 -8.72
CA ARG A 75 2.46 -0.32 -8.68
C ARG A 75 0.97 -0.02 -8.56
N GLY A 76 0.63 1.07 -7.89
CA GLY A 76 -0.76 1.51 -7.70
C GLY A 76 -1.26 1.29 -6.27
N THR A 77 -2.57 1.31 -6.11
CA THR A 77 -3.23 1.30 -4.81
C THR A 77 -4.42 0.35 -4.77
N TYR A 78 -4.77 -0.09 -3.56
CA TYR A 78 -6.00 -0.83 -3.29
C TYR A 78 -6.97 0.06 -2.53
N THR A 79 -8.25 0.02 -2.93
CA THR A 79 -9.31 0.69 -2.17
C THR A 79 -9.64 -0.08 -0.91
N VAL A 80 -9.92 0.65 0.16
CA VAL A 80 -10.42 0.16 1.43
C VAL A 80 -11.82 0.73 1.64
N ALA A 81 -12.82 -0.14 1.64
CA ALA A 81 -14.22 0.24 1.85
C ALA A 81 -14.73 -0.38 3.16
N SER A 82 -15.14 0.46 4.11
CA SER A 82 -15.60 0.01 5.44
C SER A 82 -14.60 -0.93 6.13
N GLY A 83 -13.31 -0.60 6.04
CA GLY A 83 -12.20 -1.39 6.60
C GLY A 83 -11.92 -2.69 5.85
N ARG A 84 -12.55 -2.97 4.71
CA ARG A 84 -12.28 -4.16 3.88
C ARG A 84 -11.43 -3.81 2.67
N ILE A 85 -10.47 -4.68 2.39
CA ILE A 85 -9.61 -4.63 1.22
C ILE A 85 -10.13 -5.68 0.23
N ALA A 86 -10.29 -5.31 -1.02
CA ALA A 86 -10.51 -6.23 -2.11
C ALA A 86 -10.03 -5.59 -3.41
N GLY A 87 -9.00 -6.14 -4.02
CA GLY A 87 -8.54 -5.63 -5.30
C GLY A 87 -7.45 -6.48 -5.94
N ARG A 88 -7.18 -6.16 -7.19
CA ARG A 88 -6.19 -6.83 -8.01
C ARG A 88 -5.43 -5.80 -8.81
N LEU A 89 -4.11 -5.82 -8.70
CA LEU A 89 -3.21 -4.98 -9.49
C LEU A 89 -2.33 -5.86 -10.37
N CYS A 90 -2.29 -5.58 -11.67
CA CYS A 90 -1.45 -6.29 -12.62
C CYS A 90 -0.42 -5.34 -13.24
N GLN A 91 0.79 -5.83 -13.43
CA GLN A 91 1.89 -5.12 -14.07
C GLN A 91 2.16 -5.64 -15.48
N GLU A 92 2.88 -4.85 -16.26
CA GLU A 92 3.52 -5.33 -17.49
C GLU A 92 4.35 -6.58 -17.21
N GLY A 93 4.33 -7.54 -18.14
CA GLY A 93 4.91 -8.87 -17.94
C GLY A 93 3.98 -9.88 -17.25
N GLY A 94 2.76 -9.48 -16.87
CA GLY A 94 1.68 -10.40 -16.48
C GLY A 94 1.63 -10.76 -15.00
N ASN A 95 2.45 -10.12 -14.15
CA ASN A 95 2.42 -10.29 -12.70
C ASN A 95 1.18 -9.60 -12.13
N CYS A 96 0.27 -10.38 -11.54
CA CYS A 96 -0.90 -9.87 -10.84
C CYS A 96 -0.82 -10.19 -9.35
N PHE A 97 -1.16 -9.21 -8.53
CA PHE A 97 -1.26 -9.28 -7.09
C PHE A 97 -2.71 -9.05 -6.69
N GLU A 98 -3.34 -10.08 -6.15
CA GLU A 98 -4.71 -10.04 -5.66
C GLU A 98 -4.67 -10.01 -4.14
N LEU A 99 -5.15 -8.91 -3.56
CA LEU A 99 -5.14 -8.65 -2.13
C LEU A 99 -6.58 -8.52 -1.65
N SER A 100 -6.90 -9.29 -0.62
CA SER A 100 -8.16 -9.15 0.11
C SER A 100 -7.91 -9.21 1.61
N GLY A 101 -8.78 -8.62 2.40
CA GLY A 101 -8.62 -8.62 3.84
C GLY A 101 -9.45 -7.59 4.57
N ARG A 102 -9.08 -7.35 5.82
CA ARG A 102 -9.67 -6.34 6.70
C ARG A 102 -8.57 -5.63 7.48
N VAL A 103 -8.76 -4.33 7.69
CA VAL A 103 -8.01 -3.50 8.63
C VAL A 103 -8.93 -3.15 9.80
N ALA A 104 -8.45 -3.32 11.03
CA ALA A 104 -9.16 -3.01 12.26
C ALA A 104 -8.17 -2.45 13.30
N GLY A 105 -8.13 -1.12 13.42
CA GLY A 105 -7.21 -0.45 14.34
C GLY A 105 -5.76 -0.72 14.00
N ALA A 106 -5.00 -1.31 14.93
CA ALA A 106 -3.58 -1.64 14.74
C ALA A 106 -3.33 -3.03 14.13
N ALA A 107 -4.38 -3.75 13.73
CA ALA A 107 -4.28 -5.10 13.17
C ALA A 107 -4.93 -5.17 11.79
N ALA A 108 -4.38 -6.03 10.94
CA ALA A 108 -4.97 -6.37 9.65
C ALA A 108 -4.75 -7.86 9.35
N ASN A 109 -5.63 -8.47 8.57
CA ASN A 109 -5.47 -9.84 8.10
C ASN A 109 -6.20 -10.06 6.77
N GLY A 110 -5.85 -11.12 6.07
CA GLY A 110 -6.50 -11.44 4.81
C GLY A 110 -5.78 -12.49 3.99
N LYS A 111 -5.94 -12.37 2.68
CA LYS A 111 -5.39 -13.27 1.67
C LYS A 111 -4.61 -12.49 0.61
N LEU A 112 -3.53 -13.09 0.14
CA LEU A 112 -2.73 -12.60 -0.99
C LEU A 112 -2.57 -13.73 -1.99
N ARG A 113 -2.79 -13.45 -3.28
CA ARG A 113 -2.44 -14.37 -4.36
C ARG A 113 -1.64 -13.65 -5.42
N LEU A 114 -0.50 -14.22 -5.79
CA LEU A 114 0.34 -13.76 -6.88
C LEU A 114 0.19 -14.74 -8.03
N THR A 115 -0.06 -14.22 -9.23
CA THR A 115 -0.13 -15.04 -10.44
C THR A 115 0.64 -14.40 -11.57
N ASN A 116 1.37 -15.20 -12.35
CA ASN A 116 1.82 -14.86 -13.69
C ASN A 116 1.55 -16.04 -14.62
N ARG A 117 0.53 -15.91 -15.48
CA ARG A 117 0.11 -17.01 -16.37
C ARG A 117 1.14 -17.30 -17.47
N ALA A 118 1.82 -16.27 -17.97
CA ALA A 118 2.83 -16.43 -19.03
C ALA A 118 4.02 -17.27 -18.55
N GLN A 119 4.40 -17.12 -17.28
CA GLN A 119 5.49 -17.86 -16.65
C GLN A 119 5.02 -19.09 -15.84
N ARG A 120 3.71 -19.40 -15.88
CA ARG A 120 3.09 -20.47 -15.08
C ARG A 120 3.44 -20.34 -13.58
N CYS A 121 3.43 -19.11 -13.07
CA CYS A 121 3.67 -18.80 -11.66
C CYS A 121 2.35 -18.64 -10.90
N ASP A 122 2.26 -19.27 -9.72
CA ASP A 122 1.18 -19.09 -8.76
C ASP A 122 1.74 -19.24 -7.33
N SER A 123 1.38 -18.33 -6.42
CA SER A 123 1.70 -18.48 -5.00
C SER A 123 0.75 -19.41 -4.25
N ASN A 124 -0.36 -19.81 -4.88
CA ASN A 124 -1.61 -20.17 -4.23
C ASN A 124 -2.15 -19.01 -3.38
N GLU A 125 -3.27 -19.24 -2.71
CA GLU A 125 -3.81 -18.28 -1.77
C GLU A 125 -3.02 -18.32 -0.45
N LEU A 126 -2.32 -17.23 -0.13
CA LEU A 126 -1.53 -17.07 1.09
C LEU A 126 -2.34 -16.29 2.12
N VAL A 127 -2.47 -16.82 3.33
CA VAL A 127 -3.21 -16.22 4.45
C VAL A 127 -2.25 -15.42 5.33
N TRP A 128 -2.48 -14.12 5.42
CA TRP A 128 -1.61 -13.18 6.12
C TRP A 128 -2.28 -12.52 7.33
N SER A 129 -1.45 -12.13 8.29
CA SER A 129 -1.79 -11.24 9.40
C SER A 129 -0.70 -10.19 9.56
N ALA A 130 -1.08 -8.93 9.82
CA ALA A 130 -0.19 -7.79 9.93
C ALA A 130 -0.53 -6.90 11.12
N VAL A 131 0.48 -6.23 11.64
CA VAL A 131 0.35 -5.25 12.72
C VAL A 131 0.89 -3.90 12.27
N ALA A 132 0.27 -2.84 12.75
CA ALA A 132 0.75 -1.48 12.53
C ALA A 132 2.12 -1.32 13.22
N THR A 133 3.12 -0.94 12.43
CA THR A 133 4.43 -0.55 12.96
C THR A 133 4.35 0.92 13.35
N LYS A 134 4.87 1.28 14.54
CA LYS A 134 4.97 2.71 14.92
C LYS A 134 5.72 3.47 13.82
N PRO A 135 5.34 4.73 13.51
CA PRO A 135 6.14 5.56 12.61
C PRO A 135 7.56 5.60 13.15
N THR A 136 8.54 5.23 12.32
CA THR A 136 9.94 5.44 12.64
C THR A 136 10.13 6.96 12.76
N LYS A 137 10.43 7.42 13.97
CA LYS A 137 10.63 8.84 14.30
C LYS A 137 11.86 9.39 13.59
#